data_AF-A0A8X7QLR8-F1
#
_entry.id   AF-A0A8X7QLR8-F1
#
_cell.length_a   1.000
_cell.length_b   1.000
_cell.length_c   1.000
_cell.angle_alpha   90.00
_cell.angle_beta   90.00
_cell.angle_gamma   90.00
#
_symmetry.space_group_name_H-M   'P 1'
#
loop_
_entity.id
_entity.type
_entity.pdbx_description
1 polymer ?
#
loop_
_entity_poly.entity_id
_entity_poly.type
_entity_poly.pdbx_seq_one_letter_code
_entity_poly.pdbx_strand_id
1 'polypeptide(L)'
;MMFFLTTMKLDKFIQEDKPLIPYGIDDVHSLATVDIWVHSDFICKGYILGRLIDPLYRVYCEIPTAKELWRSLDKKYRGEDAGYQKYVVSKFHDFKMVDSKPIMDQVEAF
;
A
#
# COMPACT_ATOMS: atom_id res chain seq x y z
N MET A 1 -2.83 -4.37 -1.79
CA MET A 1 -2.36 -4.43 -0.38
C MET A 1 -3.52 -4.48 0.61
N MET A 2 -4.55 -3.62 0.48
CA MET A 2 -5.73 -3.57 1.37
C MET A 2 -6.32 -4.94 1.71
N PHE A 3 -6.65 -5.75 0.69
CA PHE A 3 -7.23 -7.09 0.88
C PHE A 3 -6.45 -7.97 1.86
N PHE A 4 -5.11 -7.96 1.77
CA PHE A 4 -4.29 -8.76 2.68
C PHE A 4 -4.34 -8.25 4.12
N LEU A 5 -4.24 -6.92 4.31
CA LEU A 5 -4.25 -6.33 5.66
C LEU A 5 -5.61 -6.57 6.34
N THR A 6 -6.70 -6.54 5.57
CA THR A 6 -8.03 -6.91 6.06
C THR A 6 -8.10 -8.36 6.53
N THR A 7 -7.53 -9.30 5.77
CA THR A 7 -7.44 -10.72 6.19
C THR A 7 -6.68 -10.89 7.51
N MET A 8 -5.64 -10.08 7.72
CA MET A 8 -4.85 -10.06 8.96
C MET A 8 -5.49 -9.23 10.09
N LYS A 9 -6.64 -8.59 9.85
CA LYS A 9 -7.32 -7.65 10.77
C LYS A 9 -6.46 -6.44 11.17
N LEU A 10 -5.65 -5.95 10.24
CA LEU A 10 -4.72 -4.82 10.44
C LEU A 10 -5.12 -3.58 9.62
N ASP A 11 -6.17 -3.65 8.81
CA ASP A 11 -6.59 -2.59 7.91
C ASP A 11 -7.04 -1.30 8.63
N LYS A 12 -7.47 -1.40 9.89
CA LYS A 12 -7.78 -0.21 10.69
C LYS A 12 -6.57 0.69 10.93
N PHE A 13 -5.36 0.12 11.08
CA PHE A 13 -4.15 0.88 11.42
C PHE A 13 -3.62 1.74 10.26
N ILE A 14 -4.11 1.51 9.05
CA ILE A 14 -3.81 2.34 7.88
C ILE A 14 -4.91 3.36 7.57
N GLN A 15 -6.02 3.35 8.32
CA GLN A 15 -7.20 4.21 8.07
C GLN A 15 -7.49 5.16 9.24
N GLU A 16 -7.49 4.61 10.46
CA GLU A 16 -7.86 5.31 11.69
C GLU A 16 -6.64 6.00 12.34
N ASP A 17 -6.88 7.00 13.18
CA ASP A 17 -5.81 7.67 13.94
C ASP A 17 -5.59 6.97 15.28
N LYS A 18 -4.36 7.06 15.79
CA LYS A 18 -4.03 6.54 17.12
C LYS A 18 -5.00 7.13 18.16
N PRO A 19 -5.60 6.30 19.04
CA PRO A 19 -6.53 6.79 20.05
C PRO A 19 -5.84 7.79 20.98
N LEU A 20 -6.55 8.89 21.27
CA LEU A 20 -6.13 9.91 22.22
C LEU A 20 -6.61 9.53 23.62
N ILE A 21 -5.74 9.66 24.63
CA ILE A 21 -6.15 9.50 26.03
C ILE A 21 -6.73 10.84 26.50
N PRO A 22 -7.98 10.89 27.02
CA PRO A 22 -8.56 12.11 27.58
C PRO A 22 -7.72 12.63 28.76
N TYR A 23 -7.48 13.94 28.78
CA TYR A 23 -6.68 14.59 29.82
C TYR A 23 -7.32 14.40 31.20
N GLY A 24 -6.60 13.76 32.12
CA GLY A 24 -7.05 13.52 33.51
C GLY A 24 -7.67 12.14 33.79
N ILE A 25 -7.68 11.22 32.81
CA ILE A 25 -8.07 9.81 33.01
C ILE A 25 -6.85 8.92 32.73
N ASP A 26 -6.05 8.64 33.77
CA ASP A 26 -4.99 7.62 33.76
C ASP A 26 -5.55 6.28 34.26
N ASP A 27 -6.57 5.75 33.57
CA ASP A 27 -7.03 4.40 33.85
C ASP A 27 -6.16 3.38 33.10
N VAL A 28 -5.91 2.24 33.76
CA VAL A 28 -5.02 1.17 33.25
C VAL A 28 -5.50 0.62 31.90
N HIS A 29 -6.82 0.63 31.63
CA HIS A 29 -7.37 0.13 30.38
C HIS A 29 -7.11 1.10 29.21
N SER A 30 -7.17 2.40 29.45
CA SER A 30 -6.82 3.42 28.46
C SER A 30 -5.36 3.34 28.03
N LEU A 31 -4.43 3.18 28.99
CA LEU A 31 -3.02 2.99 28.67
C LEU A 31 -2.77 1.68 27.90
N ALA A 32 -3.36 0.57 28.37
CA ALA A 32 -3.26 -0.71 27.68
C ALA A 32 -3.79 -0.65 26.25
N THR A 33 -4.86 0.10 25.99
CA THR A 33 -5.41 0.30 24.65
C THR A 33 -4.42 1.01 23.74
N VAL A 34 -3.72 2.04 24.25
CA VAL A 34 -2.69 2.76 23.50
C VAL A 34 -1.49 1.88 23.21
N ASP A 35 -1.03 1.07 24.17
CA ASP A 35 0.10 0.16 23.97
C ASP A 35 -0.23 -0.93 22.95
N ILE A 36 -1.44 -1.50 23.02
CA ILE A 36 -1.93 -2.46 22.01
C ILE A 36 -1.96 -1.81 20.63
N TRP A 37 -2.37 -0.54 20.53
CA TRP A 37 -2.36 0.19 19.27
C TRP A 37 -0.94 0.34 18.72
N VAL A 38 0.00 0.82 19.54
CA VAL A 38 1.40 1.03 19.12
C VAL A 38 2.03 -0.28 18.65
N HIS A 39 1.82 -1.36 19.40
CA HIS A 39 2.33 -2.68 19.03
C HIS A 39 1.74 -3.17 17.69
N SER A 40 0.43 -2.99 17.51
CA SER A 40 -0.26 -3.45 16.30
C SER A 40 0.09 -2.59 15.08
N ASP A 41 0.28 -1.27 15.25
CA ASP A 41 0.76 -0.36 14.20
C ASP A 41 2.17 -0.75 13.74
N PHE A 42 3.07 -1.07 14.68
CA PHE A 42 4.41 -1.58 14.38
C PHE A 42 4.36 -2.87 13.55
N ILE A 43 3.51 -3.83 13.93
CA ILE A 43 3.32 -5.08 13.17
C ILE A 43 2.79 -4.78 11.76
N CYS A 44 1.77 -3.93 11.65
CA CYS A 44 1.18 -3.56 10.35
C CYS A 44 2.23 -2.90 9.44
N LYS A 45 3.02 -1.97 9.98
CA LYS A 45 4.12 -1.33 9.26
C LYS A 45 5.13 -2.37 8.78
N GLY A 46 5.52 -3.32 9.64
CA GLY A 46 6.42 -4.42 9.28
C GLY A 46 5.93 -5.26 8.11
N TYR A 47 4.63 -5.61 8.08
CA TYR A 47 4.05 -6.36 6.96
C TYR A 47 4.04 -5.58 5.64
N ILE A 48 3.81 -4.26 5.69
CA ILE A 48 3.87 -3.42 4.49
C ILE A 48 5.31 -3.34 3.99
N LEU A 49 6.26 -3.05 4.87
CA LEU A 49 7.68 -2.93 4.52
C LEU A 49 8.26 -4.24 3.99
N GLY A 50 7.91 -5.38 4.59
CA GLY A 50 8.40 -6.71 4.19
C GLY A 50 7.94 -7.15 2.79
N ARG A 51 7.11 -6.35 2.11
CA ARG A 51 6.68 -6.58 0.72
C ARG A 51 7.32 -5.64 -0.28
N LEU A 52 8.08 -4.66 0.20
CA LEU A 52 8.81 -3.76 -0.65
C LEU A 52 10.13 -4.42 -1.06
N ILE A 53 10.52 -4.21 -2.31
CA ILE A 53 11.89 -4.52 -2.74
C ILE A 53 12.89 -3.59 -2.03
N ASP A 54 14.15 -4.03 -1.89
CA ASP A 54 15.18 -3.33 -1.11
C ASP A 54 15.31 -1.83 -1.39
N PRO A 55 15.28 -1.34 -2.65
CA PRO A 55 15.37 0.09 -2.91
C PRO A 55 14.18 0.87 -2.33
N LEU A 56 12.98 0.31 -2.41
CA LEU A 56 11.77 0.93 -1.86
C LEU A 56 11.78 0.83 -0.33
N TYR A 57 12.15 -0.32 0.23
CA TYR A 57 12.29 -0.48 1.68
C TYR A 57 13.16 0.64 2.28
N ARG A 58 14.35 0.88 1.70
CA ARG A 58 15.29 1.91 2.16
C ARG A 58 14.72 3.33 2.15
N VAL A 59 13.84 3.63 1.20
CA VAL A 59 13.18 4.95 1.11
C VAL A 59 12.08 5.10 2.17
N TYR A 60 11.38 4.01 2.48
CA TYR A 60 10.14 4.04 3.24
C TYR A 60 10.27 3.56 4.70
N CYS A 61 11.38 2.96 5.11
CA CYS A 61 11.54 2.34 6.45
C CYS A 61 11.44 3.34 7.61
N GLU A 62 11.86 4.59 7.39
CA GLU A 62 11.87 5.65 8.40
C GLU A 62 10.49 6.28 8.66
N ILE A 63 9.47 5.97 7.85
CA ILE A 63 8.12 6.52 8.05
C ILE A 63 7.53 5.97 9.35
N PRO A 64 7.11 6.80 10.32
CA PRO A 64 6.90 6.34 11.69
C PRO A 64 5.70 5.41 11.86
N THR A 65 4.60 5.62 11.13
CA THR A 65 3.35 4.86 11.30
C THR A 65 2.96 4.06 10.07
N ALA A 66 2.19 2.98 10.26
CA ALA A 66 1.67 2.20 9.15
C ALA A 66 0.77 3.04 8.24
N LYS A 67 -0.01 3.95 8.82
CA LYS A 67 -0.90 4.88 8.11
C LYS A 67 -0.16 5.84 7.20
N GLU A 68 0.87 6.50 7.69
CA GLU A 68 1.67 7.43 6.87
C GLU A 68 2.41 6.69 5.76
N LEU A 69 2.91 5.49 6.07
CA LEU A 69 3.58 4.64 5.09
C LEU A 69 2.60 4.26 3.98
N TRP A 70 1.43 3.76 4.35
CA TRP A 70 0.38 3.40 3.41
C TRP A 70 -0.06 4.59 2.56
N ARG A 71 -0.33 5.75 3.14
CA ARG A 71 -0.70 6.97 2.40
C ARG A 71 0.37 7.40 1.41
N SER A 72 1.65 7.30 1.78
CA SER A 72 2.77 7.66 0.91
C SER A 72 2.88 6.73 -0.30
N LEU A 73 2.70 5.42 -0.07
CA LEU A 73 2.66 4.41 -1.12
C LEU A 73 1.42 4.59 -2.01
N ASP A 74 0.23 4.76 -1.42
CA ASP A 74 -1.03 4.95 -2.13
C ASP A 74 -0.97 6.20 -3.01
N LYS A 75 -0.52 7.34 -2.47
CA LYS A 75 -0.40 8.59 -3.24
C LYS A 75 0.52 8.46 -4.45
N LYS A 76 1.66 7.79 -4.29
CA LYS A 76 2.65 7.65 -5.37
C LYS A 76 2.18 6.67 -6.43
N TYR A 77 1.72 5.49 -6.02
CA TYR A 77 1.51 4.37 -6.93
C TYR A 77 0.06 4.18 -7.37
N ARG A 78 -0.94 4.70 -6.65
CA ARG A 78 -2.35 4.55 -7.08
C ARG A 78 -2.68 5.38 -8.31
N GLY A 79 -2.08 6.56 -8.46
CA GLY A 79 -2.20 7.38 -9.66
C GLY A 79 -1.38 6.82 -10.83
N GLU A 80 -0.18 6.31 -10.54
CA GLU A 80 0.68 5.66 -11.55
C GLU A 80 0.08 4.36 -12.07
N ASP A 81 -0.53 3.52 -11.23
CA ASP A 81 -1.20 2.28 -11.66
C ASP A 81 -2.45 2.57 -12.49
N ALA A 82 -3.27 3.55 -12.09
CA ALA A 82 -4.38 4.01 -12.91
C ALA A 82 -3.91 4.60 -14.25
N GLY A 83 -2.79 5.33 -14.26
CA GLY A 83 -2.15 5.86 -15.47
C GLY A 83 -1.57 4.77 -16.37
N TYR A 84 -0.91 3.78 -15.78
CA TYR A 84 -0.34 2.63 -16.47
C TYR A 84 -1.44 1.74 -17.06
N GLN A 85 -2.49 1.43 -16.29
CA GLN A 85 -3.65 0.69 -16.79
C GLN A 85 -4.34 1.44 -17.93
N LYS A 86 -4.54 2.76 -17.80
CA LYS A 86 -5.08 3.59 -18.88
C LYS A 86 -4.17 3.60 -20.12
N TYR A 87 -2.86 3.65 -19.91
CA TYR A 87 -1.86 3.59 -20.98
C TYR A 87 -1.89 2.24 -21.71
N VAL A 88 -1.91 1.13 -20.97
CA VAL A 88 -2.02 -0.23 -21.51
C VAL A 88 -3.33 -0.41 -22.29
N VAL A 89 -4.46 0.06 -21.75
CA VAL A 89 -5.76 0.01 -22.44
C VAL A 89 -5.75 0.85 -23.71
N SER A 90 -5.14 2.04 -23.70
CA SER A 90 -5.00 2.87 -24.90
C SER A 90 -4.12 2.19 -25.95
N LYS A 91 -2.95 1.68 -25.54
CA LYS A 91 -2.05 0.94 -26.43
C LYS A 91 -2.74 -0.26 -27.07
N PHE A 92 -3.57 -0.97 -26.30
CA PHE A 92 -4.34 -2.12 -26.76
C PHE A 92 -5.42 -1.72 -27.76
N HIS A 93 -6.10 -0.60 -27.50
CA HIS A 93 -7.09 -0.05 -28.43
C HIS A 93 -6.46 0.35 -29.78
N ASP A 94 -5.25 0.91 -29.74
CA ASP A 94 -4.51 1.34 -30.93
C ASP A 94 -3.77 0.18 -31.61
N PHE A 95 -3.71 -1.00 -30.99
CA PHE A 95 -3.05 -2.18 -31.54
C PHE A 95 -3.80 -2.65 -32.80
N LYS A 96 -3.08 -2.69 -33.92
CA LYS A 96 -3.57 -3.25 -35.17
C LYS A 96 -2.65 -4.36 -35.61
N MET A 97 -3.22 -5.54 -35.84
CA MET A 97 -2.49 -6.66 -36.42
C MET A 97 -2.11 -6.35 -37.86
N VAL A 98 -0.87 -6.70 -38.23
CA VAL A 98 -0.33 -6.59 -39.58
C VAL A 98 -0.20 -8.00 -40.14
N ASP A 99 -0.88 -8.28 -41.25
CA ASP A 99 -0.94 -9.62 -41.86
C ASP A 99 0.43 -10.16 -42.30
N SER A 100 1.41 -9.28 -42.50
CA SER A 100 2.77 -9.65 -42.92
C SER A 100 3.66 -10.20 -41.80
N LYS A 101 3.18 -10.24 -40.55
CA LYS A 101 3.95 -10.72 -39.40
C LYS A 101 3.20 -11.79 -38.61
N PRO A 102 3.88 -12.79 -38.02
CA PRO A 102 3.28 -13.70 -37.06
C PRO A 102 2.71 -12.93 -35.85
N ILE A 103 1.64 -13.46 -35.25
CA ILE A 103 0.98 -12.81 -34.11
C ILE A 103 1.88 -12.71 -32.87
N MET A 104 2.71 -13.72 -32.62
CA MET A 104 3.58 -13.77 -31.43
C MET A 104 4.60 -12.63 -31.44
N ASP A 105 5.24 -12.38 -32.58
CA ASP A 105 6.20 -11.28 -32.74
C ASP A 105 5.56 -9.90 -32.57
N GLN A 106 4.26 -9.79 -32.85
CA GLN A 106 3.49 -8.55 -32.69
C GLN A 106 3.02 -8.35 -31.24
N VAL A 107 2.72 -9.44 -30.53
CA VAL A 107 2.32 -9.42 -29.11
C VAL A 107 3.51 -9.20 -28.19
N GLU A 108 4.70 -9.74 -28.51
CA GLU A 108 5.93 -9.46 -27.73
C GLU A 108 6.42 -8.02 -27.88
N ALA A 109 6.06 -7.34 -28.98
CA ALA A 109 6.38 -5.93 -29.20
C ALA A 109 5.41 -4.95 -28.49
N PHE A 110 4.37 -5.48 -27.84
CA PHE A 110 3.32 -4.72 -27.14
C PHE A 110 3.78 -4.24 -25.77
#